data_AF-A0AAE8HIL2-F1
#
_entry.id   AF-A0AAE8HIL2-F1
#
_cell.length_a   1.000
_cell.length_b   1.000
_cell.length_c   1.000
_cell.angle_alpha   90.00
_cell.angle_beta   90.00
_cell.angle_gamma   90.00
#
_symmetry.space_group_name_H-M   'P 1'
#
loop_
_entity.id
_entity.type
_entity.pdbx_description
1 polymer ?
#
loop_
_entity_poly.entity_id
_entity_poly.type
_entity_poly.pdbx_seq_one_letter_code
_entity_poly.pdbx_strand_id
1 'polypeptide(L)'
;MAKSRHANAKTESSSPAEHRKNLIRLLNANSHRHHLWDVFADFCEMGALAMSNSVDLAQRNEREKRYMSIIKKYEPSEVHRFPQMLAELTMAMEYGPDDVLGQVFGELELGNSSRGQFFTPYPVCKLMASQLFGDGADLRKRLDERGFITVNEPASGAGAMVIAIAEALGDKVLALMEN
;
A
#
# COMPACT_ATOMS: atom_id res chain seq x y z
N MET A 1 0.66 43.42 30.29
CA MET A 1 1.45 42.50 29.43
C MET A 1 1.04 41.06 29.75
N ALA A 2 0.10 40.51 28.99
CA ALA A 2 -0.32 39.12 29.13
C ALA A 2 0.40 38.28 28.06
N LYS A 3 1.28 37.37 28.48
CA LYS A 3 1.88 36.37 27.59
C LYS A 3 0.86 35.26 27.36
N SER A 4 0.17 35.31 26.22
CA SER A 4 -0.62 34.21 25.71
C SER A 4 0.31 33.04 25.39
N ARG A 5 0.20 31.97 26.19
CA ARG A 5 0.78 30.67 25.90
C ARG A 5 0.08 30.11 24.66
N HIS A 6 0.72 30.21 23.50
CA HIS A 6 0.39 29.34 22.38
C HIS A 6 0.77 27.92 22.79
N ALA A 7 -0.23 27.14 23.20
CA ALA A 7 -0.09 25.72 23.35
C ALA A 7 0.26 25.14 21.97
N ASN A 8 1.50 24.68 21.83
CA ASN A 8 1.93 23.88 20.70
C ASN A 8 1.11 22.59 20.76
N ALA A 9 0.13 22.43 19.87
CA ALA A 9 -0.63 21.20 19.74
C ALA A 9 0.37 20.10 19.42
N LYS A 10 0.54 19.19 20.37
CA LYS A 10 1.33 17.98 20.21
C LYS A 10 0.82 17.28 18.95
N THR A 11 1.66 17.16 17.93
CA THR A 11 1.52 16.10 16.93
C THR A 11 1.48 14.79 17.73
N GLU A 12 0.29 14.24 17.93
CA GLU A 12 0.15 12.85 18.35
C GLU A 12 0.99 12.02 17.37
N SER A 13 1.78 11.07 17.89
CA SER A 13 2.48 10.14 17.01
C SER A 13 1.41 9.39 16.24
N SER A 14 1.23 9.72 14.95
CA SER A 14 0.29 9.01 14.11
C SER A 14 0.71 7.53 14.03
N SER A 15 -0.24 6.65 13.75
CA SER A 15 0.00 5.21 13.57
C SER A 15 -0.38 4.77 12.15
N PRO A 16 0.15 3.66 11.63
CA PRO A 16 -0.26 3.15 10.33
C PRO A 16 -1.77 2.85 10.27
N ALA A 17 -2.36 2.41 11.39
CA ALA A 17 -3.80 2.18 11.51
C ALA A 17 -4.62 3.49 11.43
N GLU A 18 -4.09 4.59 11.97
CA GLU A 18 -4.74 5.90 11.89
C GLU A 18 -4.72 6.46 10.47
N HIS A 19 -3.57 6.38 9.79
CA HIS A 19 -3.46 6.76 8.38
C HIS A 19 -4.39 5.93 7.50
N ARG A 20 -4.46 4.62 7.74
CA ARG A 20 -5.39 3.73 7.04
C ARG A 20 -6.86 4.13 7.26
N LYS A 21 -7.23 4.43 8.51
CA LYS A 21 -8.58 4.91 8.86
C LYS A 21 -8.91 6.24 8.15
N ASN A 22 -7.94 7.15 8.06
CA ASN A 22 -8.10 8.42 7.35
C ASN A 22 -8.27 8.20 5.84
N LEU A 23 -7.49 7.31 5.24
CA LEU A 23 -7.63 6.89 3.84
C LEU A 23 -9.04 6.34 3.56
N ILE A 24 -9.52 5.41 4.39
CA ILE A 24 -10.88 4.85 4.32
C ILE A 24 -11.93 5.96 4.40
N ARG A 25 -11.76 6.92 5.32
CA ARG A 25 -12.67 8.06 5.45
C ARG A 25 -12.72 8.90 4.18
N LEU A 26 -11.57 9.17 3.56
CA LEU A 26 -11.48 9.95 2.32
C LEU A 26 -12.13 9.21 1.15
N LEU A 27 -11.91 7.89 1.03
CA LEU A 27 -12.52 7.05 -0.01
C LEU A 27 -14.05 7.07 0.10
N ASN A 28 -14.60 6.87 1.30
CA ASN A 28 -16.05 6.99 1.54
C ASN A 28 -16.57 8.40 1.25
N ALA A 29 -15.79 9.44 1.56
CA ALA A 29 -16.16 10.81 1.22
C ALA A 29 -16.28 11.06 -0.30
N ASN A 30 -15.55 10.30 -1.13
CA ASN A 30 -15.61 10.35 -2.58
C ASN A 30 -16.63 9.38 -3.20
N SER A 31 -17.27 8.51 -2.41
CA SER A 31 -18.25 7.54 -2.90
C SER A 31 -19.70 7.99 -2.77
N HIS A 32 -19.95 9.28 -2.55
CA HIS A 32 -21.33 9.82 -2.49
C HIS A 32 -22.02 9.80 -3.86
N ARG A 33 -21.26 10.09 -4.93
CA ARG A 33 -21.74 10.16 -6.32
C ARG A 33 -21.22 9.00 -7.19
N HIS A 34 -20.28 8.24 -6.68
CA HIS A 34 -19.56 7.19 -7.39
C HIS A 34 -19.63 5.90 -6.57
N HIS A 35 -19.65 4.75 -7.23
CA HIS A 35 -19.55 3.49 -6.51
C HIS A 35 -18.19 3.41 -5.80
N LEU A 36 -18.18 2.99 -4.53
CA LEU A 36 -16.96 2.99 -3.71
C LEU A 36 -15.83 2.15 -4.34
N TRP A 37 -16.18 1.05 -5.00
CA TRP A 37 -15.21 0.24 -5.76
C TRP A 37 -14.55 1.06 -6.89
N ASP A 38 -15.33 1.86 -7.63
CA ASP A 38 -14.79 2.69 -8.71
C ASP A 38 -13.87 3.77 -8.16
N VAL A 39 -14.21 4.37 -7.02
CA VAL A 39 -13.37 5.36 -6.34
C VAL A 39 -12.04 4.74 -5.91
N PHE A 40 -12.06 3.55 -5.32
CA PHE A 40 -10.84 2.83 -4.95
C PHE A 40 -9.99 2.47 -6.17
N ALA A 41 -10.62 1.95 -7.23
CA ALA A 41 -9.92 1.60 -8.47
C ALA A 41 -9.30 2.81 -9.17
N ASP A 42 -10.07 3.90 -9.30
CA ASP A 42 -9.60 5.16 -9.88
C ASP A 42 -8.48 5.78 -9.02
N PHE A 43 -8.55 5.68 -7.68
CA PHE A 43 -7.47 6.11 -6.78
C PHE A 43 -6.16 5.37 -7.05
N CYS A 44 -6.22 4.03 -7.07
CA CYS A 44 -5.05 3.18 -7.34
C CYS A 44 -4.47 3.46 -8.74
N GLU A 45 -5.32 3.56 -9.76
CA GLU A 45 -4.88 3.82 -11.13
C GLU A 45 -4.28 5.22 -11.28
N MET A 46 -4.93 6.26 -10.75
CA MET A 46 -4.42 7.62 -10.80
C MET A 46 -3.08 7.77 -10.06
N GLY A 47 -2.93 7.11 -8.90
CA GLY A 47 -1.67 7.06 -8.17
C GLY A 47 -0.56 6.39 -8.99
N ALA A 48 -0.84 5.22 -9.56
CA ALA A 48 0.11 4.49 -10.41
C ALA A 48 0.53 5.29 -11.66
N LEU A 49 -0.42 5.95 -12.33
CA LEU A 49 -0.15 6.81 -13.49
C LEU A 49 0.75 7.98 -13.11
N ALA A 50 0.44 8.68 -12.01
CA ALA A 50 1.22 9.82 -11.52
C ALA A 50 2.66 9.42 -11.17
N MET A 51 2.84 8.31 -10.45
CA MET A 51 4.17 7.77 -10.14
C MET A 51 4.92 7.36 -11.40
N SER A 52 4.27 6.65 -12.33
CA SER A 52 4.94 6.21 -13.55
C SER A 52 5.36 7.39 -14.45
N ASN A 53 4.56 8.47 -14.47
CA ASN A 53 4.85 9.69 -15.20
C ASN A 53 6.07 10.46 -14.70
N SER A 54 6.53 10.21 -13.48
CA SER A 54 7.75 10.85 -12.94
C SER A 54 9.04 10.15 -13.37
N VAL A 55 8.96 8.87 -13.78
CA VAL A 55 10.15 8.03 -14.07
C VAL A 55 10.26 7.54 -15.52
N ASP A 56 9.13 7.34 -16.22
CA ASP A 56 9.11 6.84 -17.60
C ASP A 56 8.51 7.89 -18.54
N LEU A 57 9.33 8.75 -19.13
CA LEU A 57 8.84 9.87 -19.93
C LEU A 57 8.30 9.44 -21.31
N ALA A 58 8.69 8.27 -21.81
CA ALA A 58 8.29 7.81 -23.14
C ALA A 58 6.79 7.54 -23.24
N GLN A 59 6.18 7.00 -22.18
CA GLN A 59 4.74 6.70 -22.10
C GLN A 59 3.91 7.82 -21.47
N ARG A 60 4.54 8.94 -21.07
CA ARG A 60 3.90 9.99 -20.27
C ARG A 60 2.63 10.56 -20.90
N ASN A 61 2.65 10.84 -22.21
CA ASN A 61 1.50 11.48 -22.87
C ASN A 61 0.24 10.61 -22.84
N GLU A 62 0.36 9.30 -23.09
CA GLU A 62 -0.79 8.39 -23.04
C GLU A 62 -1.30 8.18 -21.61
N ARG A 63 -0.40 8.08 -20.63
CA ARG A 63 -0.77 7.98 -19.22
C ARG A 63 -1.42 9.26 -18.68
N GLU A 64 -0.94 10.45 -19.08
CA GLU A 64 -1.59 11.72 -18.75
C GLU A 64 -2.99 11.83 -19.36
N LYS A 65 -3.18 11.39 -20.62
CA LYS A 65 -4.53 11.32 -21.21
C LYS A 65 -5.44 10.40 -20.40
N ARG A 66 -4.95 9.23 -19.96
CA ARG A 66 -5.71 8.31 -19.10
C ARG A 66 -6.04 8.94 -17.75
N TYR A 67 -5.07 9.54 -17.07
CA TYR A 67 -5.26 10.25 -15.81
C TYR A 67 -6.34 11.33 -15.95
N MET A 68 -6.25 12.17 -17.00
CA MET A 68 -7.22 13.22 -17.28
C MET A 68 -8.61 12.68 -17.63
N SER A 69 -8.71 11.50 -18.23
CA SER A 69 -10.01 10.84 -18.49
C SER A 69 -10.70 10.37 -17.21
N ILE A 70 -9.92 9.99 -16.20
CA ILE A 70 -10.42 9.54 -14.90
C ILE A 70 -10.82 10.75 -14.05
N ILE A 71 -9.91 11.69 -13.85
CA ILE A 71 -10.11 12.81 -12.91
C ILE A 71 -11.27 13.73 -13.31
N LYS A 72 -11.61 13.82 -14.61
CA LYS A 72 -12.75 14.59 -15.12
C LYS A 72 -14.11 14.08 -14.67
N LYS A 73 -14.21 12.85 -14.15
CA LYS A 73 -15.46 12.30 -13.61
C LYS A 73 -15.84 12.95 -12.27
N TYR A 74 -14.87 13.55 -11.58
CA TYR A 74 -14.98 14.04 -10.21
C TYR A 74 -15.13 15.56 -10.15
N GLU A 75 -15.88 16.05 -9.18
CA GLU A 75 -16.00 17.48 -8.87
C GLU A 75 -14.71 18.02 -8.22
N PRO A 76 -14.46 19.34 -8.27
CA PRO A 76 -13.26 19.93 -7.67
C PRO A 76 -12.99 19.52 -6.22
N SER A 77 -14.03 19.42 -5.38
CA SER A 77 -13.89 19.01 -3.98
C SER A 77 -13.50 17.53 -3.81
N GLU A 78 -13.93 16.66 -4.73
CA GLU A 78 -13.56 15.24 -4.78
C GLU A 78 -12.13 15.07 -5.30
N VAL A 79 -11.78 15.83 -6.34
CA VAL A 79 -10.43 15.90 -6.92
C VAL A 79 -9.39 16.26 -5.84
N HIS A 80 -9.68 17.24 -4.98
CA HIS A 80 -8.78 17.65 -3.90
C HIS A 80 -8.50 16.56 -2.86
N ARG A 81 -9.33 15.52 -2.76
CA ARG A 81 -9.11 14.41 -1.81
C ARG A 81 -8.19 13.32 -2.35
N PHE A 82 -8.03 13.17 -3.66
CA PHE A 82 -7.12 12.15 -4.23
C PHE A 82 -5.65 12.34 -3.78
N PRO A 83 -5.07 13.56 -3.81
CA PRO A 83 -3.73 13.79 -3.25
C PRO A 83 -3.66 13.51 -1.73
N GLN A 84 -4.74 13.79 -1.00
CA GLN A 84 -4.82 13.49 0.44
C GLN A 84 -4.85 11.98 0.69
N MET A 85 -5.59 11.21 -0.11
CA MET A 85 -5.59 9.74 -0.05
C MET A 85 -4.18 9.19 -0.30
N LEU A 86 -3.47 9.73 -1.30
CA LEU A 86 -2.11 9.32 -1.62
C LEU A 86 -1.14 9.66 -0.48
N ALA A 87 -1.31 10.81 0.17
CA ALA A 87 -0.53 11.20 1.34
C ALA A 87 -0.76 10.24 2.52
N GLU A 88 -2.01 9.92 2.85
CA GLU A 88 -2.32 8.95 3.92
C GLU A 88 -1.77 7.55 3.61
N LEU A 89 -1.87 7.08 2.36
CA LEU A 89 -1.25 5.83 1.93
C LEU A 89 0.26 5.86 2.13
N THR A 90 0.92 6.94 1.67
CA THR A 90 2.37 7.10 1.80
C THR A 90 2.79 7.06 3.26
N MET A 91 2.13 7.86 4.10
CA MET A 91 2.41 7.92 5.54
C MET A 91 2.20 6.57 6.23
N ALA A 92 1.18 5.79 5.83
CA ALA A 92 0.98 4.45 6.38
C ALA A 92 2.14 3.49 6.02
N MET A 93 2.68 3.60 4.80
CA MET A 93 3.77 2.76 4.30
C MET A 93 5.15 3.12 4.87
N GLU A 94 5.34 4.32 5.43
CA GLU A 94 6.59 4.72 6.09
C GLU A 94 6.91 3.92 7.37
N TYR A 95 5.94 3.20 7.93
CA TYR A 95 6.13 2.38 9.14
C TYR A 95 6.77 1.02 8.85
N GLY A 96 6.96 0.65 7.58
CA GLY A 96 7.58 -0.60 7.15
C GLY A 96 6.75 -1.33 6.08
N PRO A 97 7.26 -2.48 5.60
CA PRO A 97 6.53 -3.31 4.65
C PRO A 97 5.18 -3.76 5.22
N ASP A 98 4.08 -3.41 4.55
CA ASP A 98 2.72 -3.82 4.90
C ASP A 98 1.81 -3.83 3.67
N ASP A 99 0.79 -4.69 3.67
CA ASP A 99 -0.27 -4.70 2.67
C ASP A 99 -1.38 -3.69 3.02
N VAL A 100 -1.02 -2.40 3.05
CA VAL A 100 -1.94 -1.32 3.43
C VAL A 100 -3.16 -1.29 2.50
N LEU A 101 -2.95 -1.41 1.18
CA LEU A 101 -4.03 -1.38 0.20
C LEU A 101 -4.94 -2.61 0.31
N GLY A 102 -4.39 -3.81 0.57
CA GLY A 102 -5.19 -5.01 0.82
C GLY A 102 -6.02 -4.91 2.10
N GLN A 103 -5.46 -4.33 3.17
CA GLN A 103 -6.22 -4.04 4.40
C GLN A 103 -7.35 -3.04 4.15
N VAL A 104 -7.10 -1.94 3.44
CA VAL A 104 -8.14 -0.97 3.04
C VAL A 104 -9.21 -1.65 2.21
N PHE A 105 -8.82 -2.46 1.22
CA PHE A 105 -9.75 -3.18 0.36
C PHE A 105 -10.66 -4.14 1.15
N GLY A 106 -10.09 -4.85 2.13
CA GLY A 106 -10.81 -5.74 3.03
C GLY A 106 -11.74 -4.99 3.98
N GLU A 107 -11.27 -3.92 4.62
CA GLU A 107 -12.06 -3.10 5.55
C GLU A 107 -13.21 -2.35 4.86
N LEU A 108 -13.07 -2.02 3.57
CA LEU A 108 -14.14 -1.45 2.74
C LEU A 108 -15.09 -2.52 2.17
N GLU A 109 -14.87 -3.80 2.46
CA GLU A 109 -15.65 -4.94 1.96
C GLU A 109 -15.80 -4.94 0.43
N LEU A 110 -14.77 -4.50 -0.30
CA LEU A 110 -14.79 -4.38 -1.76
C LEU A 110 -14.67 -5.72 -2.49
N GLY A 111 -14.43 -6.80 -1.74
CA GLY A 111 -14.25 -8.15 -2.27
C GLY A 111 -15.55 -8.74 -2.81
N ASN A 112 -15.44 -9.53 -3.87
CA ASN A 112 -16.56 -10.26 -4.41
C ASN A 112 -16.49 -11.75 -4.06
N SER A 113 -17.00 -12.09 -2.88
CA SER A 113 -17.05 -13.48 -2.38
C SER A 113 -17.84 -14.40 -3.32
N SER A 114 -18.90 -13.89 -3.96
CA SER A 114 -19.71 -14.64 -4.93
C SER A 114 -18.95 -15.02 -6.22
N ARG A 115 -17.84 -14.33 -6.52
CA ARG A 115 -16.94 -14.64 -7.64
C ARG A 115 -15.68 -15.39 -7.23
N GLY A 116 -15.65 -15.92 -6.00
CA GLY A 116 -14.54 -16.73 -5.49
C GLY A 116 -13.28 -15.93 -5.16
N GLN A 117 -13.40 -14.62 -4.93
CA GLN A 117 -12.27 -13.80 -4.48
C GLN A 117 -12.06 -14.02 -2.98
N PHE A 118 -11.03 -14.77 -2.63
CA PHE A 118 -10.60 -14.98 -1.25
C PHE A 118 -9.23 -14.36 -1.06
N PHE A 119 -9.09 -13.55 -0.01
CA PHE A 119 -7.81 -12.96 0.37
C PHE A 119 -7.23 -13.73 1.54
N THR A 120 -5.96 -14.07 1.44
CA THR A 120 -5.20 -14.62 2.58
C THR A 120 -4.96 -13.47 3.57
N PRO A 121 -5.45 -13.56 4.82
CA PRO A 121 -5.17 -12.54 5.83
C PRO A 121 -3.67 -12.36 6.00
N TYR A 122 -3.20 -11.11 6.08
CA TYR A 122 -1.77 -10.80 6.14
C TYR A 122 -0.99 -11.55 7.24
N PRO A 123 -1.53 -11.76 8.48
CA PRO A 123 -0.85 -12.58 9.49
C PRO A 123 -0.59 -14.03 9.05
N VAL A 124 -1.46 -14.61 8.21
CA VAL A 124 -1.26 -15.96 7.64
C VAL A 124 -0.15 -15.93 6.60
N CYS A 125 -0.12 -14.90 5.73
CA CYS A 125 0.98 -14.69 4.79
C CYS A 125 2.33 -14.61 5.53
N LYS A 126 2.40 -13.85 6.63
CA LYS A 126 3.61 -13.72 7.45
C LYS A 126 4.05 -15.03 8.09
N LEU A 127 3.10 -15.81 8.62
CA LEU A 127 3.39 -17.14 9.16
C LEU A 127 4.00 -18.03 8.06
N MET A 128 3.37 -18.09 6.89
CA MET A 128 3.83 -18.91 5.77
C MET A 128 5.22 -18.46 5.26
N ALA A 129 5.43 -17.15 5.11
CA ALA A 129 6.70 -16.57 4.68
C ALA A 129 7.84 -16.88 5.66
N SER A 130 7.59 -16.75 6.96
CA SER A 130 8.58 -17.10 8.00
C SER A 130 8.98 -18.58 7.97
N GLN A 131 8.02 -19.48 7.70
CA GLN A 131 8.30 -20.92 7.59
C GLN A 131 9.08 -21.27 6.32
N LEU A 132 8.86 -20.55 5.21
CA LEU A 132 9.53 -20.81 3.92
C LEU A 132 11.07 -20.75 4.04
N PHE A 133 11.59 -19.89 4.91
CA PHE A 133 13.03 -19.65 5.04
C PHE A 133 13.67 -20.32 6.27
N GLY A 134 12.90 -21.07 7.08
CA GLY A 134 13.43 -21.86 8.21
C GLY A 134 14.35 -21.08 9.15
N ASP A 135 15.57 -21.57 9.37
CA ASP A 135 16.63 -20.91 10.14
C ASP A 135 17.45 -19.88 9.33
N GLY A 136 17.24 -19.80 8.02
CA GLY A 136 17.95 -18.90 7.11
C GLY A 136 19.26 -19.46 6.52
N ALA A 137 19.65 -20.70 6.82
CA ALA A 137 20.91 -21.28 6.32
C ALA A 137 20.93 -21.43 4.78
N ASP A 138 19.87 -21.98 4.19
CA ASP A 138 19.73 -22.09 2.73
C ASP A 138 19.63 -20.72 2.06
N LEU A 139 18.94 -19.78 2.71
CA LEU A 139 18.83 -18.39 2.25
C LEU A 139 20.22 -17.74 2.15
N ARG A 140 21.03 -17.83 3.21
CA ARG A 140 22.40 -17.27 3.24
C ARG A 140 23.27 -17.87 2.15
N LYS A 141 23.25 -19.20 1.99
CA LYS A 141 24.00 -19.89 0.94
C LYS A 141 23.64 -19.37 -0.46
N ARG A 142 22.34 -19.23 -0.77
CA ARG A 142 21.89 -18.73 -2.08
C ARG A 142 22.29 -17.27 -2.32
N LEU A 143 22.24 -16.44 -1.28
CA LEU A 143 22.68 -15.05 -1.35
C LEU A 143 24.19 -14.95 -1.58
N ASP A 144 25.00 -15.75 -0.89
CA ASP A 144 26.46 -15.78 -1.07
C ASP A 144 26.86 -16.25 -2.49
N GLU A 145 26.12 -17.21 -3.05
CA GLU A 145 26.39 -17.76 -4.39
C GLU A 145 25.91 -16.85 -5.53
N ARG A 146 24.77 -16.18 -5.39
CA ARG A 146 24.08 -15.49 -6.50
C ARG A 146 23.86 -13.99 -6.29
N GLY A 147 23.91 -13.51 -5.06
CA GLY A 147 23.56 -12.13 -4.69
C GLY A 147 22.06 -11.83 -4.70
N PHE A 148 21.21 -12.81 -5.01
CA PHE A 148 19.75 -12.65 -5.03
C PHE A 148 19.04 -13.98 -4.76
N ILE A 149 17.74 -13.89 -4.47
CA ILE A 149 16.84 -15.04 -4.41
C ILE A 149 15.68 -14.86 -5.40
N THR A 150 15.11 -15.98 -5.81
CA THR A 150 13.93 -16.02 -6.68
C THR A 150 12.82 -16.73 -5.95
N VAL A 151 11.64 -16.11 -5.92
CA VAL A 151 10.41 -16.68 -5.36
C VAL A 151 9.37 -16.78 -6.46
N ASN A 152 8.51 -17.79 -6.37
CA ASN A 152 7.40 -18.00 -7.30
C ASN A 152 6.11 -18.06 -6.48
N GLU A 153 5.16 -17.20 -6.83
CA GLU A 153 3.82 -17.20 -6.25
C GLU A 153 2.79 -17.29 -7.40
N PRO A 154 2.34 -18.51 -7.75
CA PRO A 154 1.52 -18.73 -8.94
C PRO A 154 0.08 -18.21 -8.78
N ALA A 155 -0.35 -17.93 -7.55
CA ALA A 155 -1.68 -17.38 -7.24
C ALA A 155 -1.55 -16.04 -6.51
N SER A 156 -0.67 -15.16 -7.01
CA SER A 156 -0.26 -13.94 -6.29
C SER A 156 -1.40 -13.00 -5.94
N GLY A 157 -2.48 -12.96 -6.72
CA GLY A 157 -3.60 -12.04 -6.48
C GLY A 157 -3.09 -10.60 -6.31
N ALA A 158 -3.43 -9.97 -5.18
CA ALA A 158 -2.97 -8.63 -4.80
C ALA A 158 -1.49 -8.58 -4.34
N GLY A 159 -0.82 -9.71 -4.20
CA GLY A 159 0.60 -9.80 -3.87
C GLY A 159 0.93 -9.86 -2.38
N ALA A 160 -0.06 -9.98 -1.49
CA ALA A 160 0.13 -10.01 -0.04
C ALA A 160 1.21 -11.01 0.42
N MET A 161 1.27 -12.19 -0.21
CA MET A 161 2.30 -13.20 0.08
C MET A 161 3.71 -12.74 -0.32
N VAL A 162 3.86 -12.03 -1.44
CA VAL A 162 5.15 -11.50 -1.91
C VAL A 162 5.63 -10.38 -0.97
N ILE A 163 4.72 -9.53 -0.49
CA ILE A 163 5.03 -8.49 0.52
C ILE A 163 5.50 -9.16 1.82
N ALA A 164 4.77 -10.18 2.30
CA ALA A 164 5.14 -10.92 3.51
C ALA A 164 6.48 -11.64 3.38
N ILE A 165 6.79 -12.19 2.20
CA ILE A 165 8.10 -12.75 1.88
C ILE A 165 9.19 -11.67 2.00
N ALA A 166 8.97 -10.48 1.44
CA ALA A 166 9.92 -9.37 1.52
C ALA A 166 10.17 -8.92 2.97
N GLU A 167 9.11 -8.83 3.79
CA GLU A 167 9.21 -8.55 5.23
C GLU A 167 10.06 -9.61 5.95
N ALA A 168 9.74 -10.90 5.76
CA ALA A 168 10.46 -12.01 6.41
C ALA A 168 11.94 -12.08 5.98
N LEU A 169 12.26 -11.70 4.74
CA LEU A 169 13.63 -11.61 4.25
C LEU A 169 14.38 -10.45 4.87
N GLY A 170 13.74 -9.28 5.03
CA GLY A 170 14.31 -8.13 5.70
C GLY A 170 14.75 -8.47 7.12
N ASP A 171 13.85 -9.07 7.90
CA ASP A 171 14.13 -9.50 9.28
C ASP A 171 15.29 -10.49 9.37
N LYS A 172 15.32 -11.48 8.45
CA LYS A 172 16.36 -12.51 8.43
C LYS A 172 17.71 -11.98 7.95
N VAL A 173 17.74 -11.13 6.92
CA VAL A 173 18.99 -10.54 6.44
C VAL A 173 19.60 -9.64 7.51
N LEU A 174 18.79 -8.83 8.20
CA LEU A 174 19.25 -8.04 9.35
C LEU A 174 19.86 -8.95 10.43
N ALA A 175 19.17 -10.03 10.82
CA ALA A 175 19.68 -10.97 11.83
C ALA A 175 20.97 -11.71 11.40
N LEU A 176 21.19 -11.92 10.10
CA LEU A 176 22.41 -12.54 9.57
C LEU A 176 23.60 -11.57 9.46
N MET A 177 23.35 -10.24 9.45
CA MET A 177 24.38 -9.21 9.44
C MET A 177 24.87 -8.85 10.85
N GLU A 178 24.07 -9.13 11.88
CA GLU A 178 24.42 -8.92 13.29
C GLU A 178 25.31 -10.05 13.88
N ASN A 179 25.56 -11.13 13.12
CA ASN A 179 26.36 -12.30 13.49
C ASN A 179 27.50 -12.57 12.50
#